data_AF-A0A519ZH54-F1
#
_entry.id   AF-A0A519ZH54-F1
#
_cell.length_a   1.000
_cell.length_b   1.000
_cell.length_c   1.000
_cell.angle_alpha   90.00
_cell.angle_beta   90.00
_cell.angle_gamma   90.00
#
_symmetry.space_group_name_H-M   'P 1'
#
loop_
_entity.id
_entity.type
_entity.pdbx_description
1 polymer ?
#
loop_
_entity_poly.entity_id
_entity_poly.type
_entity_poly.pdbx_seq_one_letter_code
_entity_poly.pdbx_strand_id
1 'polypeptide(L)' 'VHDPVASLLLCASPTAAYTVVNGRVVVRDGQLTTVDLGPLVELHNRLAIQLAQGARSA' A
#
# COMPACT_ATOMS: atom_id res chain seq x y z
N VAL A 1 21.02 7.08 -12.38
CA VAL A 1 21.26 6.09 -11.31
C VAL A 1 21.53 4.75 -11.99
N HIS A 2 22.65 4.09 -11.70
CA HIS A 2 23.12 2.92 -12.47
C HIS A 2 23.36 1.67 -11.59
N ASP A 3 23.36 1.83 -10.28
CA ASP A 3 23.40 0.73 -9.32
C ASP A 3 21.96 0.45 -8.84
N PRO A 4 21.37 -0.70 -9.18
CA PRO A 4 19.99 -1.01 -8.84
C PRO A 4 19.78 -1.21 -7.33
N VAL A 5 20.78 -1.69 -6.59
CA VAL A 5 20.68 -1.89 -5.13
C VAL A 5 20.79 -0.56 -4.42
N ALA A 6 21.78 0.27 -4.78
CA ALA A 6 21.91 1.61 -4.21
C ALA A 6 20.67 2.46 -4.51
N SER A 7 20.05 2.29 -5.68
CA SER A 7 18.82 2.99 -6.03
C SER A 7 17.63 2.61 -5.14
N LEU A 8 17.51 1.35 -4.69
CA LEU A 8 16.45 0.94 -3.75
C LEU A 8 16.60 1.58 -2.37
N LEU A 9 17.85 1.80 -1.92
CA LEU A 9 18.15 2.33 -0.59
C LEU A 9 18.15 3.86 -0.53
N LEU A 10 18.62 4.51 -1.61
CA LEU A 10 18.95 5.93 -1.62
C LEU A 10 18.00 6.79 -2.46
N CYS A 11 17.02 6.17 -3.13
CA CYS A 11 15.98 6.88 -3.88
C CYS A 11 14.58 6.52 -3.33
N ALA A 12 13.51 6.81 -4.08
CA ALA A 12 12.16 6.39 -3.72
C ALA A 12 12.02 4.87 -3.87
N SER A 13 11.40 4.22 -2.89
CA SER A 13 11.05 2.79 -3.00
C SER A 13 9.98 2.61 -4.08
N PRO A 14 10.24 1.84 -5.15
CA PRO A 14 9.20 1.52 -6.13
C PRO A 14 8.16 0.60 -5.51
N THR A 15 6.96 0.56 -6.10
CA THR A 15 5.97 -0.47 -5.81
C THR A 15 6.56 -1.83 -6.16
N ALA A 16 6.54 -2.77 -5.21
CA ALA A 16 7.06 -4.11 -5.46
C ALA A 16 6.20 -4.81 -6.53
N ALA A 17 6.84 -5.36 -7.57
CA ALA A 17 6.14 -6.18 -8.54
C ALA A 17 5.61 -7.48 -7.90
N TYR A 18 6.37 -8.08 -6.99
CA TYR A 18 6.00 -9.30 -6.28
C TYR A 18 6.31 -9.20 -4.78
N THR A 19 5.45 -9.74 -3.95
CA THR A 19 5.71 -9.97 -2.51
C THR A 19 5.23 -11.36 -2.14
N VAL A 20 6.09 -12.12 -1.47
CA VAL A 20 5.81 -13.51 -1.07
C VAL A 20 5.95 -13.61 0.44
N VAL A 21 4.92 -14.13 1.12
CA VAL A 21 4.90 -14.36 2.56
C VAL A 21 4.54 -15.81 2.81
N ASN A 22 5.42 -16.56 3.51
CA ASN A 22 5.22 -17.98 3.79
C ASN A 22 4.92 -18.82 2.53
N GLY A 23 5.62 -18.54 1.43
CA GLY A 23 5.42 -19.24 0.15
C GLY A 23 4.18 -18.78 -0.65
N ARG A 24 3.37 -17.86 -0.13
CA ARG A 24 2.18 -17.32 -0.83
C ARG A 24 2.48 -15.96 -1.47
N VAL A 25 2.16 -15.80 -2.75
CA VAL A 25 2.22 -14.51 -3.45
C VAL A 25 1.07 -13.62 -2.95
N VAL A 26 1.40 -12.55 -2.23
CA VAL A 26 0.43 -11.57 -1.69
C VAL A 26 0.34 -10.28 -2.50
N VAL A 27 1.37 -9.99 -3.30
CA VAL A 27 1.39 -8.94 -4.34
C VAL A 27 1.85 -9.57 -5.65
N ARG A 28 1.13 -9.31 -6.74
CA ARG A 28 1.47 -9.72 -8.12
C ARG A 28 1.29 -8.53 -9.05
N ASP A 29 2.33 -8.24 -9.83
CA ASP A 29 2.39 -7.11 -10.76
C ASP A 29 1.97 -5.78 -10.12
N GLY A 30 2.39 -5.57 -8.86
CA GLY A 30 2.07 -4.37 -8.07
C GLY A 30 0.66 -4.32 -7.48
N GLN A 31 -0.14 -5.38 -7.65
CA GLN A 31 -1.51 -5.47 -7.12
C GLN A 31 -1.62 -6.48 -5.97
N LEU A 32 -2.39 -6.14 -4.93
CA LEU A 32 -2.70 -7.06 -3.84
C LEU A 32 -3.58 -8.21 -4.35
N THR A 33 -3.21 -9.44 -4.01
CA THR A 33 -3.92 -10.66 -4.45
C THR A 33 -4.80 -11.27 -3.37
N THR A 34 -4.79 -10.69 -2.16
CA THR A 34 -5.38 -11.29 -0.96
C THR A 34 -6.63 -10.57 -0.45
N VAL A 35 -6.93 -9.39 -0.99
CA VAL A 35 -8.07 -8.55 -0.64
C VAL A 35 -8.57 -7.83 -1.88
N ASP A 36 -9.84 -7.46 -1.91
CA ASP A 36 -10.35 -6.51 -2.90
C ASP A 36 -10.03 -5.08 -2.45
N LEU A 37 -9.07 -4.46 -3.15
CA LEU A 37 -8.49 -3.19 -2.72
C LEU A 37 -9.46 -2.02 -2.87
N GLY A 38 -10.33 -2.02 -3.88
CA GLY A 38 -11.24 -0.91 -4.17
C GLY A 38 -12.19 -0.62 -3.01
N PRO A 39 -13.07 -1.58 -2.63
CA PRO A 39 -14.00 -1.41 -1.51
C PRO A 39 -13.31 -1.14 -0.18
N LEU A 40 -12.12 -1.71 0.03
CA LEU A 40 -11.35 -1.50 1.26
C LEU A 40 -10.86 -0.05 1.37
N VAL A 41 -10.37 0.52 0.27
CA VAL A 41 -9.94 1.93 0.22
C VAL A 41 -11.13 2.87 0.42
N GLU A 42 -12.28 2.57 -0.19
CA GLU A 42 -13.50 3.36 0.01
C GLU A 42 -13.94 3.38 1.48
N LEU A 43 -13.98 2.21 2.12
CA LEU A 43 -14.30 2.09 3.54
C LEU A 43 -13.29 2.86 4.40
N HIS A 44 -12.00 2.70 4.13
CA HIS A 44 -10.93 3.41 4.82
C HIS A 44 -11.12 4.93 4.74
N ASN A 45 -11.32 5.46 3.54
CA ASN A 45 -11.50 6.90 3.31
C ASN A 45 -12.72 7.43 4.04
N ARG A 46 -13.85 6.70 4.01
CA ARG A 46 -15.06 7.09 4.73
C ARG A 46 -14.81 7.19 6.24
N LEU A 47 -14.13 6.21 6.82
CA LEU A 47 -13.81 6.19 8.24
C LEU A 47 -12.82 7.30 8.62
N ALA A 48 -11.81 7.56 7.78
CA ALA A 48 -10.86 8.65 7.99
C ALA A 48 -11.54 10.02 8.01
N ILE A 49 -12.51 10.25 7.10
CA ILE A 49 -13.32 11.49 7.09
C ILE A 49 -14.13 11.62 8.38
N GLN A 50 -14.80 10.54 8.81
CA GLN A 50 -15.59 10.54 10.05
C GLN A 50 -14.72 10.87 11.27
N LEU A 51 -13.52 10.29 11.35
CA LEU A 51 -12.56 10.57 12.42
C LEU A 51 -12.12 12.04 12.41
N ALA A 52 -11.76 12.57 11.25
CA ALA A 52 -11.32 13.96 11.10
C ALA A 52 -12.43 14.98 11.39
N GLN A 53 -13.68 14.64 11.12
CA GLN A 53 -14.85 15.45 11.48
C GLN A 53 -15.09 15.41 12.98
N GLY A 54 -15.09 14.21 13.58
CA GLY A 54 -15.26 14.03 15.02
C GLY A 54 -14.22 14.79 15.85
N ALA A 55 -12.95 14.73 15.44
CA ALA A 55 -11.86 15.46 16.10
C ALA A 55 -11.96 17.00 15.96
N ARG A 56 -12.72 17.50 14.98
CA ARG A 56 -12.92 18.93 14.76
C ARG A 56 -14.11 19.50 15.53
N SER A 57 -15.07 18.62 15.87
CA SER A 57 -16.27 18.95 16.63
C SER A 57 -16.11 18.76 18.14
N ALA A 58 -15.01 18.16 18.59
CA ALA A 58 -14.62 18.03 20.00
C ALA A 58 -13.77 19.23 20.44
#